data_AF-A0A961DE75-F1
#
_entry.id   AF-A0A961DE75-F1
#
_cell.length_a   1.000
_cell.length_b   1.000
_cell.length_c   1.000
_cell.angle_alpha   90.00
_cell.angle_beta   90.00
_cell.angle_gamma   90.00
#
_symmetry.space_group_name_H-M   'P 1'
#
loop_
_entity.id
_entity.type
_entity.pdbx_description
1 polymer ?
#
loop_
_entity_poly.entity_id
_entity_poly.type
_entity_poly.pdbx_seq_one_letter_code
_entity_poly.pdbx_strand_id
1 'polypeptide(L)'
;MESVASSQRGSFIAKLGAWLQLAQLIGMGGTVVGMMKAFGDLKTSGASDPEILSGAIGEVLITTAVGFAISIVGLVLVTIAISACHYRAVWMFWFLCIYGELLIFYLFPFGLFFLIFALVKKDEFLKTSEQTLAA
;
A
#
# COMPACT_ATOMS: atom_id res chain seq x y z
N MET A 1 -6.47 -20.68 25.29
CA MET A 1 -6.24 -19.22 25.36
C MET A 1 -5.16 -18.75 24.38
N GLU A 2 -4.12 -19.54 24.06
CA GLU A 2 -3.12 -19.19 23.03
C GLU A 2 -3.68 -19.06 21.59
N SER A 3 -4.74 -19.81 21.26
CA SER A 3 -5.34 -19.79 19.91
C SER A 3 -6.13 -18.51 19.57
N VAL A 4 -6.54 -17.71 20.56
CA VAL A 4 -7.22 -16.42 20.32
C VAL A 4 -6.19 -15.29 20.16
N ALA A 5 -5.04 -15.41 20.83
CA ALA A 5 -3.95 -14.44 20.73
C ALA A 5 -3.27 -14.44 19.34
N SER A 6 -3.23 -15.59 18.65
CA SER A 6 -2.69 -15.67 17.28
C SER A 6 -3.64 -15.09 16.23
N SER A 7 -4.95 -15.27 16.40
CA SER A 7 -5.99 -14.72 15.49
C SER A 7 -6.02 -13.19 15.50
N GLN A 8 -5.88 -12.56 16.68
CA GLN A 8 -5.87 -11.11 16.83
C GLN A 8 -4.59 -10.44 16.27
N ARG A 9 -3.46 -11.15 16.30
CA ARG A 9 -2.17 -10.68 15.74
C ARG A 9 -2.22 -10.55 14.22
N GLY A 10 -2.87 -11.47 13.51
CA GLY A 10 -3.04 -11.41 12.05
C GLY A 10 -3.81 -10.17 11.59
N SER A 11 -4.90 -9.82 12.28
CA SER A 11 -5.68 -8.60 12.06
C SER A 11 -4.83 -7.33 12.17
N PHE A 12 -4.00 -7.30 13.21
CA PHE A 12 -3.18 -6.15 13.53
C PHE A 12 -2.08 -5.95 12.49
N ILE A 13 -1.42 -7.04 12.07
CA ILE A 13 -0.39 -7.00 11.02
C ILE A 13 -0.99 -6.57 9.67
N ALA A 14 -2.17 -7.08 9.31
CA ALA A 14 -2.85 -6.68 8.08
C ALA A 14 -3.25 -5.19 8.08
N LYS A 15 -3.80 -4.69 9.20
CA LYS A 15 -4.11 -3.25 9.35
C LYS A 15 -2.84 -2.40 9.27
N LEU A 16 -1.77 -2.79 9.98
CA LEU A 16 -0.49 -2.08 9.91
C LEU A 16 0.07 -2.04 8.48
N GLY A 17 0.02 -3.15 7.76
CA GLY A 17 0.44 -3.22 6.36
C GLY A 17 -0.39 -2.32 5.44
N ALA A 18 -1.69 -2.16 5.71
CA ALA A 18 -2.54 -1.19 5.00
C ALA A 18 -2.19 0.26 5.35
N TRP A 19 -1.92 0.57 6.62
CA TRP A 19 -1.44 1.90 7.04
C TRP A 19 -0.09 2.24 6.40
N LEU A 20 0.81 1.27 6.26
CA LEU A 20 2.10 1.44 5.60
C LEU A 20 1.97 1.81 4.11
N GLN A 21 0.87 1.46 3.43
CA GLN A 21 0.64 1.89 2.05
C GLN A 21 0.40 3.41 1.95
N LEU A 22 -0.12 4.04 3.02
CA LEU A 22 -0.25 5.50 3.07
C LEU A 22 1.12 6.20 3.06
N ALA A 23 2.20 5.51 3.44
CA ALA A 23 3.56 6.06 3.35
C ALA A 23 3.91 6.47 1.91
N GLN A 24 3.39 5.77 0.90
CA GLN A 24 3.58 6.16 -0.50
C GLN A 24 2.95 7.52 -0.80
N LEU A 25 1.73 7.75 -0.29
CA LEU A 25 1.02 9.02 -0.47
C LEU A 25 1.76 10.16 0.25
N ILE A 26 2.33 9.88 1.43
CA ILE A 26 3.19 10.83 2.15
C ILE A 26 4.46 11.15 1.35
N GLY A 27 5.08 10.14 0.72
CA GLY A 27 6.24 10.35 -0.17
C GLY A 27 5.93 11.25 -1.36
N MET A 28 4.75 11.07 -1.97
CA MET A 28 4.24 11.96 -3.02
C MET A 28 3.94 13.38 -2.52
N GLY A 29 3.49 13.53 -1.26
CA GLY A 29 3.37 14.84 -0.62
C GLY A 29 4.72 15.53 -0.43
N GLY A 30 5.76 14.77 -0.04
CA GLY A 30 7.13 15.24 0.10
C GLY A 30 7.71 15.80 -1.20
N THR A 31 7.44 15.16 -2.33
CA THR A 31 7.80 15.68 -3.67
C THR A 31 7.20 17.07 -3.94
N VAL A 32 5.94 17.29 -3.58
CA VAL A 32 5.27 18.59 -3.79
C VAL A 32 5.90 19.67 -2.92
N VAL A 33 6.13 19.38 -1.64
CA VAL A 33 6.74 20.34 -0.71
C VAL A 33 8.18 20.67 -1.09
N GLY A 34 8.97 19.67 -1.50
CA GLY A 34 10.34 19.87 -1.97
C GLY A 34 10.41 20.75 -3.22
N MET A 35 9.53 20.50 -4.19
CA MET A 35 9.48 21.33 -5.40
C MET A 35 8.97 22.75 -5.12
N MET A 36 8.04 22.93 -4.17
CA MET A 36 7.60 24.27 -3.74
C MET A 36 8.75 25.10 -3.15
N LYS A 37 9.62 24.47 -2.33
CA LYS A 37 10.82 25.13 -1.81
C LYS A 37 11.81 25.48 -2.91
N ALA A 38 12.06 24.55 -3.83
CA ALA A 38 12.93 24.76 -4.98
C ALA A 38 12.52 25.99 -5.81
N PHE A 39 11.22 26.14 -6.07
CA PHE A 39 10.69 27.33 -6.75
C PHE A 39 10.75 28.61 -5.92
N GLY A 40 10.73 28.50 -4.59
CA GLY A 40 10.97 29.63 -3.69
C GLY A 40 12.41 30.12 -3.78
N ASP A 41 13.36 29.20 -3.69
CA ASP A 41 14.80 29.51 -3.76
C ASP A 41 15.17 30.11 -5.12
N LEU A 42 14.68 29.53 -6.22
CA LEU A 42 14.85 30.05 -7.58
C LEU A 42 14.34 31.49 -7.77
N LYS A 43 13.29 31.89 -7.03
CA LYS A 43 12.79 33.28 -7.07
C LYS A 43 13.74 34.26 -6.38
N THR A 44 14.48 33.80 -5.38
CA THR A 44 15.40 34.63 -4.58
C THR A 44 16.81 34.69 -5.15
N SER A 45 17.31 33.60 -5.75
CA SER A 45 18.66 33.49 -6.30
C SER A 45 18.78 33.97 -7.76
N GLY A 46 17.66 34.28 -8.42
CA GLY A 46 17.60 34.56 -9.85
C GLY A 46 17.31 33.29 -10.64
N ALA A 47 16.39 33.39 -11.60
CA ALA A 47 15.69 32.27 -12.25
C ALA A 47 16.55 31.34 -13.14
N SER A 48 17.87 31.35 -13.02
CA SER A 48 18.79 30.74 -13.99
C SER A 48 19.85 29.83 -13.38
N ASP A 49 19.87 29.58 -12.07
CA ASP A 49 20.89 28.70 -11.48
C ASP A 49 20.47 27.21 -11.59
N PRO A 50 21.05 26.42 -12.52
CA PRO A 50 20.67 25.03 -12.73
C PRO A 50 21.10 24.13 -11.56
N GLU A 51 22.11 24.57 -10.80
CA GLU A 51 22.70 23.81 -9.71
C GLU A 51 21.70 23.65 -8.56
N ILE A 52 21.00 24.74 -8.20
CA ILE A 52 19.95 24.75 -7.17
C ILE A 52 18.77 23.84 -7.56
N LEU A 53 18.33 23.89 -8.82
CA LEU A 53 17.24 23.05 -9.31
C LEU A 53 17.63 21.57 -9.30
N SER A 54 18.85 21.24 -9.71
CA SER A 54 19.35 19.85 -9.72
C SER A 54 19.43 19.24 -8.32
N GLY A 55 19.86 20.02 -7.33
CA GLY A 55 19.91 19.60 -5.93
C GLY A 55 18.52 19.30 -5.36
N ALA A 56 17.54 20.18 -5.64
CA ALA A 56 16.17 19.98 -5.20
C ALA A 56 15.50 18.74 -5.83
N ILE A 57 15.73 18.47 -7.12
CA ILE A 57 15.23 17.26 -7.77
C ILE A 57 15.83 16.00 -7.12
N GLY A 58 17.13 16.03 -6.78
CA GLY A 58 17.80 14.93 -6.09
C GLY A 58 17.15 14.60 -4.74
N GLU A 59 16.88 15.62 -3.92
CA GLU A 59 16.21 15.46 -2.62
C GLU A 59 14.79 14.88 -2.78
N VAL A 60 14.06 15.37 -3.77
CA VAL A 60 12.70 14.95 -4.14
C VAL A 60 12.66 13.48 -4.61
N LEU A 61 13.67 13.03 -5.36
CA LEU A 61 13.77 11.63 -5.79
C LEU A 61 14.06 10.69 -4.61
N ILE A 62 14.88 11.12 -3.66
CA ILE A 62 15.21 10.31 -2.48
C ILE A 62 13.98 10.09 -1.60
N THR A 63 13.19 11.14 -1.31
CA THR A 63 11.95 10.98 -0.53
C THR A 63 10.95 10.04 -1.22
N THR A 64 10.91 10.03 -2.55
CA THR A 64 10.06 9.11 -3.32
C THR A 64 10.54 7.67 -3.20
N ALA A 65 11.85 7.44 -3.34
CA ALA A 65 12.45 6.11 -3.20
C ALA A 65 12.19 5.53 -1.80
N VAL A 66 12.30 6.36 -0.76
CA VAL A 66 12.00 5.96 0.62
C VAL A 66 10.52 5.62 0.81
N GLY A 67 9.61 6.43 0.29
CA GLY A 67 8.16 6.16 0.34
C GLY A 67 7.80 4.82 -0.32
N PHE A 68 8.44 4.51 -1.46
CA PHE A 68 8.23 3.26 -2.17
C PHE A 68 8.78 2.05 -1.41
N ALA A 69 9.98 2.18 -0.82
CA ALA A 69 10.58 1.13 0.00
C ALA A 69 9.67 0.76 1.19
N ILE A 70 9.11 1.76 1.89
CA ILE A 70 8.20 1.54 3.02
C ILE A 70 6.89 0.88 2.55
N SER A 71 6.34 1.32 1.40
CA SER A 71 5.12 0.76 0.81
C SER A 71 5.27 -0.71 0.42
N ILE A 72 6.39 -1.08 -0.21
CA ILE A 72 6.71 -2.48 -0.53
C ILE A 72 6.74 -3.35 0.73
N VAL A 73 7.38 -2.87 1.80
CA VAL A 73 7.42 -3.58 3.09
C VAL A 73 6.01 -3.77 3.66
N GLY A 74 5.15 -2.75 3.55
CA GLY A 74 3.73 -2.85 3.90
C GLY A 74 3.01 -3.94 3.10
N LEU A 75 3.22 -4.00 1.79
CA LEU A 75 2.62 -5.00 0.91
C LEU A 75 3.08 -6.43 1.23
N VAL A 76 4.37 -6.61 1.53
CA VAL A 76 4.92 -7.91 1.97
C VAL A 76 4.32 -8.33 3.31
N LEU A 77 4.18 -7.41 4.27
CA LEU A 77 3.52 -7.67 5.56
C LEU A 77 2.07 -8.09 5.39
N VAL A 78 1.32 -7.41 4.52
CA VAL A 78 -0.06 -7.81 4.17
C VAL A 78 -0.07 -9.22 3.55
N THR A 79 0.84 -9.50 2.62
CA THR A 79 0.93 -10.79 1.92
C THR A 79 1.27 -11.93 2.88
N ILE A 80 2.21 -11.73 3.81
CA ILE A 80 2.57 -12.71 4.84
C ILE A 80 1.41 -12.91 5.82
N ALA A 81 0.71 -11.85 6.21
CA ALA A 81 -0.46 -11.96 7.08
C ALA A 81 -1.58 -12.81 6.45
N ILE A 82 -1.78 -12.69 5.14
CA ILE A 82 -2.75 -13.49 4.38
C ILE A 82 -2.30 -14.95 4.27
N SER A 83 -1.03 -15.20 3.95
CA SER A 83 -0.50 -16.54 3.70
C SER A 83 -0.25 -17.37 4.98
N ALA A 84 0.12 -16.73 6.10
CA ALA A 84 0.52 -17.43 7.33
C ALA A 84 -0.59 -17.54 8.40
N CYS A 85 -1.58 -16.63 8.43
CA CYS A 85 -2.56 -16.58 9.54
C CYS A 85 -3.98 -17.06 9.20
N HIS A 86 -4.30 -17.48 7.97
CA HIS A 86 -5.69 -17.80 7.59
C HIS A 86 -6.68 -16.71 8.06
N TYR A 87 -6.28 -15.44 7.99
CA TYR A 87 -7.04 -14.32 8.52
C TYR A 87 -8.30 -14.06 7.65
N ARG A 88 -9.43 -14.59 8.13
CA ARG A 88 -10.73 -14.73 7.46
C ARG A 88 -11.62 -13.48 7.59
N ALA A 89 -11.15 -12.30 7.16
CA ALA A 89 -11.96 -11.07 7.22
C ALA A 89 -12.52 -10.66 5.84
N VAL A 90 -13.85 -10.65 5.71
CA VAL A 90 -14.63 -10.32 4.49
C VAL A 90 -14.37 -8.89 3.99
N TRP A 91 -14.12 -7.95 4.90
CA TRP A 91 -13.80 -6.57 4.53
C TRP A 91 -12.46 -6.44 3.77
N MET A 92 -11.51 -7.32 4.08
CA MET A 92 -10.20 -7.36 3.43
C MET A 92 -10.26 -7.96 2.02
N PHE A 93 -11.23 -8.86 1.78
CA PHE A 93 -11.54 -9.39 0.44
C PHE A 93 -12.01 -8.27 -0.50
N TRP A 94 -12.89 -7.38 -0.02
CA TRP A 94 -13.37 -6.25 -0.84
C TRP A 94 -12.25 -5.24 -1.14
N PHE A 95 -11.38 -4.95 -0.15
CA PHE A 95 -10.21 -4.09 -0.34
C PHE A 95 -9.20 -4.68 -1.34
N LEU A 96 -8.94 -5.99 -1.27
CA LEU A 96 -8.02 -6.68 -2.17
C LEU A 96 -8.61 -6.86 -3.59
N CYS A 97 -9.93 -7.06 -3.72
CA CYS A 97 -10.62 -7.07 -5.01
C CYS A 97 -10.56 -5.69 -5.67
N ILE A 98 -10.77 -4.59 -4.93
CA ILE A 98 -10.59 -3.23 -5.47
C ILE A 98 -9.15 -3.01 -5.93
N TYR A 99 -8.16 -3.41 -5.13
CA TYR A 99 -6.74 -3.32 -5.53
C TYR A 99 -6.42 -4.21 -6.73
N GLY A 100 -7.06 -5.38 -6.85
CA GLY A 100 -6.93 -6.30 -7.98
C GLY A 100 -7.49 -5.72 -9.28
N GLU A 101 -8.69 -5.14 -9.25
CA GLU A 101 -9.30 -4.44 -10.39
C GLU A 101 -8.48 -3.21 -10.80
N LEU A 102 -7.99 -2.42 -9.82
CA LEU A 102 -7.11 -1.28 -10.07
C LEU A 102 -5.78 -1.69 -10.73
N LEU A 103 -5.22 -2.84 -10.33
CA LEU A 103 -3.97 -3.37 -10.87
C LEU A 103 -4.16 -4.05 -12.24
N ILE A 104 -5.32 -4.70 -12.48
CA ILE A 104 -5.71 -5.23 -13.80
C ILE A 104 -5.76 -4.13 -14.86
N PHE A 105 -6.21 -2.93 -14.47
CA PHE A 105 -6.22 -1.77 -15.36
C PHE A 105 -4.81 -1.29 -15.76
N TYR A 106 -3.77 -1.63 -14.97
CA TYR A 106 -2.39 -1.14 -15.15
C TYR A 106 -1.39 -2.20 -15.64
N LEU A 107 -1.61 -3.49 -15.38
CA LEU A 107 -0.67 -4.58 -15.72
C LEU A 107 -1.41 -5.90 -16.08
N PHE A 108 -1.81 -5.98 -17.34
CA PHE A 108 -2.68 -7.03 -17.93
C PHE A 108 -2.30 -8.51 -17.62
N PRO A 109 -1.02 -8.94 -17.55
CA PRO A 109 -0.70 -10.35 -17.25
C PRO A 109 -0.60 -10.69 -15.75
N PHE A 110 -0.13 -9.77 -14.90
CA PHE A 110 0.09 -10.05 -13.47
C PHE A 110 -1.17 -9.87 -12.61
N GLY A 111 -2.05 -8.93 -12.97
CA GLY A 111 -3.31 -8.71 -12.24
C GLY A 111 -4.29 -9.88 -12.35
N LEU A 112 -4.34 -10.54 -13.51
CA LEU A 112 -5.25 -11.66 -13.75
C LEU A 112 -4.90 -12.89 -12.91
N PHE A 113 -3.62 -13.22 -12.77
CA PHE A 113 -3.17 -14.38 -11.99
C PHE A 113 -3.51 -14.22 -10.50
N PHE A 114 -3.31 -13.01 -9.96
CA PHE A 114 -3.63 -12.69 -8.57
C PHE A 114 -5.14 -12.62 -8.32
N LEU A 115 -5.93 -12.13 -9.28
CA LEU A 115 -7.39 -12.11 -9.19
C LEU A 115 -8.02 -13.50 -9.32
N ILE A 116 -7.49 -14.37 -10.19
CA ILE A 116 -7.89 -15.78 -10.27
C ILE A 116 -7.57 -16.49 -8.94
N PHE A 117 -6.40 -16.25 -8.36
CA PHE A 117 -6.04 -16.78 -7.05
C PHE A 117 -7.00 -16.27 -5.95
N ALA A 118 -7.35 -14.99 -5.97
CA ALA A 118 -8.30 -14.40 -5.04
C ALA A 118 -9.74 -14.96 -5.21
N LEU A 119 -10.18 -15.20 -6.46
CA LEU A 119 -11.48 -15.79 -6.78
C LEU A 119 -11.58 -17.27 -6.42
N VAL A 120 -10.50 -18.05 -6.63
CA VAL A 120 -10.44 -19.48 -6.24
C VAL A 120 -10.63 -19.66 -4.73
N LYS A 121 -10.25 -18.65 -3.93
CA LYS A 121 -10.43 -18.68 -2.48
C LYS A 121 -11.72 -18.02 -1.97
N LYS A 122 -12.61 -17.50 -2.83
CA LYS A 122 -13.80 -16.73 -2.41
C LYS A 122 -14.80 -17.52 -1.55
N ASP A 123 -14.90 -18.83 -1.78
CA ASP A 123 -15.93 -19.67 -1.15
C ASP A 123 -15.64 -19.94 0.34
N GLU A 124 -14.41 -19.75 0.78
CA GLU A 124 -14.05 -19.82 2.20
C GLU A 124 -14.40 -18.53 2.98
N PHE A 125 -14.45 -17.39 2.30
CA PHE A 125 -14.74 -16.09 2.93
C PHE A 125 -16.25 -15.86 3.07
N LEU A 126 -17.05 -16.22 2.06
CA LEU A 126 -18.51 -15.97 2.07
C LEU A 126 -19.26 -16.80 3.12
N LYS A 127 -18.82 -18.04 3.39
CA LYS A 127 -19.42 -18.90 4.44
C LYS A 127 -19.35 -18.28 5.83
N THR A 128 -18.31 -17.50 6.13
CA THR A 128 -18.17 -16.85 7.45
C THR A 128 -19.16 -15.68 7.60
N SER A 129 -19.47 -14.96 6.51
CA SER A 129 -20.44 -13.86 6.53
C SER A 129 -21.86 -14.33 6.79
N GLU A 130 -22.25 -15.45 6.18
CA GLU A 130 -23.57 -16.05 6.33
C GLU A 130 -23.79 -16.54 7.77
N GLN A 131 -22.75 -17.11 8.39
CA GLN A 131 -22.78 -17.52 9.80
C GLN A 131 -22.81 -16.32 10.78
N THR A 132 -22.29 -15.16 10.41
CA THR A 132 -22.31 -13.95 11.27
C THR A 132 -23.62 -13.19 11.16
N LEU A 133 -24.32 -13.28 10.02
CA LEU A 133 -25.65 -12.68 9.81
C LEU A 133 -26.79 -13.54 10.36
N ALA A 134 -26.53 -14.83 10.61
CA ALA A 134 -27.51 -15.78 11.16
C ALA A 134 -27.43 -15.96 12.69
N ALA A 135 -26.54 -15.24 13.38
CA ALA A 135 -26.35 -15.26 14.83
C ALA A 135 -26.73 -13.91 15.46
#